data_AF-A0A240EG03-F1
#
_entry.id   AF-A0A240EG03-F1
#
_cell.length_a   1.000
_cell.length_b   1.000
_cell.length_c   1.000
_cell.angle_alpha   90.00
_cell.angle_beta   90.00
_cell.angle_gamma   90.00
#
_symmetry.space_group_name_H-M   'P 1'
#
loop_
_entity.id
_entity.type
_entity.pdbx_description
1 polymer ?
#
loop_
_entity_poly.entity_id
_entity_poly.type
_entity_poly.pdbx_seq_one_letter_code
_entity_poly.pdbx_strand_id
1 'polypeptide(L)'
;MIFYLYSTGDGTSTTLFTIWALAGGLSDNILKPMLMGRGVDVPMPVILIGAIGGMLFAGIIGLFLGAIVLAIWYELFLFWINYEEQSELSKDGEQSAEMSSTETNNS
;
A
#
# COMPACT_ATOMS: atom_id res chain seq x y z
N MET A 1 1.60 -14.03 -26.28
CA MET A 1 2.38 -13.15 -27.19
C MET A 1 3.81 -12.89 -26.70
N ILE A 2 4.07 -12.77 -25.40
CA ILE A 2 5.43 -12.68 -24.81
C ILE A 2 6.32 -13.90 -25.12
N PHE A 3 5.75 -15.10 -25.25
CA PHE A 3 6.50 -16.33 -25.56
C PHE A 3 7.24 -16.27 -26.91
N TYR A 4 6.73 -15.51 -27.88
CA TYR A 4 7.34 -15.39 -29.22
C TYR A 4 8.51 -14.39 -29.24
N LEU A 5 8.46 -13.36 -28.38
CA LEU A 5 9.54 -12.36 -28.23
C LEU A 5 10.79 -12.92 -27.55
N TYR A 6 10.65 -13.98 -26.75
CA TYR A 6 11.77 -14.68 -26.11
C TYR A 6 12.62 -15.49 -27.10
N SER A 7 12.10 -15.77 -28.29
CA SER A 7 12.78 -16.61 -29.28
C SER A 7 13.66 -15.84 -30.28
N THR A 8 13.56 -14.50 -30.34
CA THR A 8 14.10 -13.72 -31.48
C THR A 8 14.89 -12.45 -31.09
N GLY A 9 14.86 -12.00 -29.83
CA GLY A 9 15.61 -10.81 -29.37
C GLY A 9 16.43 -11.08 -28.13
N ASP A 10 17.49 -10.29 -27.89
CA ASP A 10 18.39 -10.37 -26.72
C ASP A 10 17.57 -10.49 -25.41
N GLY A 11 17.43 -11.73 -24.92
CA GLY A 11 16.49 -12.10 -23.86
C GLY A 11 16.68 -11.32 -22.56
N THR A 12 17.85 -10.70 -22.38
CA THR A 12 18.18 -9.86 -21.22
C THR A 12 17.34 -8.59 -21.17
N SER A 13 17.16 -7.88 -22.29
CA SER A 13 16.41 -6.61 -22.32
C SER A 13 14.90 -6.86 -22.14
N THR A 14 14.39 -7.90 -22.78
CA THR A 14 12.98 -8.30 -22.71
C THR A 14 12.57 -8.75 -21.30
N THR A 15 13.42 -9.52 -20.62
CA THR A 15 13.18 -9.95 -19.23
C THR A 15 13.13 -8.75 -18.29
N LEU A 16 14.07 -7.82 -18.43
CA LEU A 16 14.15 -6.64 -17.57
C LEU A 16 12.95 -5.71 -17.75
N PHE A 17 12.53 -5.45 -19.00
CA PHE A 17 11.36 -4.63 -19.30
C PHE A 17 10.06 -5.31 -18.84
N THR A 18 9.97 -6.64 -18.95
CA THR A 18 8.81 -7.41 -18.47
C THR A 18 8.68 -7.31 -16.95
N ILE A 19 9.78 -7.47 -16.20
CA ILE A 19 9.79 -7.33 -14.74
C ILE A 19 9.39 -5.91 -14.34
N TRP A 20 9.93 -4.89 -15.02
CA TRP A 20 9.63 -3.49 -14.73
C TRP A 20 8.17 -3.12 -15.05
N ALA A 21 7.64 -3.59 -16.18
CA ALA A 21 6.24 -3.41 -16.54
C ALA A 21 5.28 -4.17 -15.61
N LEU A 22 5.67 -5.36 -15.14
CA LEU A 22 4.93 -6.10 -14.11
C LEU A 22 4.89 -5.34 -12.79
N ALA A 23 6.02 -4.79 -12.36
CA ALA A 23 6.10 -3.99 -11.14
C ALA A 23 5.23 -2.73 -11.25
N GLY A 24 5.29 -2.00 -12.38
CA GLY A 24 4.45 -0.83 -12.63
C GLY A 24 2.95 -1.17 -12.68
N GLY A 25 2.58 -2.22 -13.43
CA GLY A 25 1.19 -2.66 -13.54
C GLY A 25 0.62 -3.19 -12.22
N LEU A 26 1.41 -3.90 -11.42
CA LEU A 26 1.02 -4.31 -10.07
C LEU A 26 0.83 -3.10 -9.15
N SER A 27 1.66 -2.07 -9.29
CA SER A 27 1.51 -0.80 -8.56
C SER A 27 0.12 -0.21 -8.82
N ASP A 28 -0.29 -0.05 -10.08
CA ASP A 28 -1.62 0.49 -10.42
C ASP A 28 -2.77 -0.41 -9.93
N ASN A 29 -2.56 -1.73 -9.89
CA ASN A 29 -3.51 -2.72 -9.40
C ASN A 29 -3.57 -2.84 -7.87
N ILE A 30 -2.60 -2.31 -7.12
CA ILE A 30 -2.61 -2.21 -5.64
C ILE A 30 -3.10 -0.83 -5.21
N LEU A 31 -2.75 0.23 -5.96
CA LEU A 31 -3.18 1.60 -5.69
C LEU A 31 -4.70 1.76 -5.80
N LYS A 32 -5.36 1.12 -6.77
CA LYS A 32 -6.82 1.17 -6.92
C LYS A 32 -7.63 0.48 -5.81
N PRO A 33 -7.34 -0.75 -5.38
CA PRO A 33 -8.06 -1.39 -4.28
C PRO A 33 -7.81 -0.70 -2.94
N MET A 34 -6.63 -0.10 -2.72
CA MET A 34 -6.36 0.72 -1.53
C MET A 34 -7.19 2.00 -1.49
N LEU A 35 -7.47 2.62 -2.64
CA LEU A 35 -8.19 3.90 -2.71
C LEU A 35 -9.72 3.75 -2.60
N MET A 36 -10.30 2.55 -2.72
CA MET A 36 -11.77 2.33 -2.70
C MET A 36 -12.27 1.30 -1.67
N GLY A 37 -11.40 0.51 -1.05
CA GLY A 37 -11.79 -0.50 -0.06
C GLY A 37 -11.70 0.01 1.37
N ARG A 38 -12.81 0.56 1.90
CA ARG A 38 -12.97 0.81 3.34
C ARG A 38 -12.53 -0.40 4.17
N GLY A 39 -11.66 -0.15 5.16
CA GLY A 39 -11.40 -1.05 6.28
C GLY A 39 -10.40 -2.15 5.95
N VAL A 40 -9.12 -1.84 6.10
CA VAL A 40 -8.09 -2.87 6.11
C VAL A 40 -7.50 -2.96 7.51
N ASP A 41 -8.26 -3.61 8.40
CA ASP A 41 -7.65 -4.36 9.50
C ASP A 41 -6.70 -5.36 8.85
N VAL A 42 -5.39 -5.24 9.12
CA VAL A 42 -4.27 -6.04 8.58
C VAL A 42 -4.74 -7.22 7.72
N PRO A 43 -4.82 -7.07 6.38
CA PRO A 43 -5.60 -7.95 5.56
C PRO A 43 -4.81 -9.25 5.45
N MET A 44 -5.43 -10.35 5.87
CA MET A 44 -4.89 -11.71 5.79
C MET A 44 -4.08 -12.04 4.50
N PRO A 45 -4.45 -11.53 3.29
CA PRO A 45 -3.63 -11.65 2.08
C PRO A 45 -2.17 -11.20 2.21
N VAL A 46 -1.88 -10.10 2.91
CA VAL A 46 -0.50 -9.57 3.05
C VAL A 46 0.37 -10.56 3.81
N ILE A 47 -0.18 -11.15 4.88
CA ILE A 47 0.49 -12.17 5.70
C ILE A 47 0.72 -13.44 4.88
N LEU A 48 -0.27 -13.87 4.09
CA LEU A 48 -0.17 -15.06 3.24
C LEU A 48 0.92 -14.89 2.16
N ILE A 49 0.94 -13.75 1.47
CA ILE A 49 1.95 -13.42 0.46
C ILE A 49 3.34 -13.36 1.10
N GLY A 50 3.45 -12.75 2.28
CA GLY A 50 4.71 -12.68 3.02
C GLY A 50 5.21 -14.05 3.45
N ALA A 51 4.33 -14.92 3.93
CA ALA A 51 4.69 -16.29 4.31
C ALA A 51 5.15 -17.11 3.10
N ILE A 52 4.41 -17.06 1.97
CA ILE A 52 4.77 -17.80 0.75
C ILE A 52 6.10 -17.26 0.18
N GLY A 53 6.26 -15.95 0.09
CA GLY A 53 7.50 -15.33 -0.40
C GLY A 53 8.69 -15.63 0.51
N GLY A 54 8.51 -15.55 1.82
CA GLY A 54 9.53 -15.91 2.79
C GLY A 54 9.89 -17.40 2.75
N MET A 55 8.91 -18.28 2.56
CA MET A 55 9.15 -19.72 2.38
C MET A 55 10.06 -20.01 1.20
N LEU A 56 9.87 -19.30 0.08
CA LEU A 56 10.69 -19.47 -1.12
C LEU A 56 12.14 -18.96 -0.91
N PHE A 57 12.32 -17.89 -0.12
CA PHE A 57 13.64 -17.30 0.12
C PHE A 57 14.45 -18.00 1.22
N ALA A 58 13.80 -18.37 2.33
CA ALA A 58 14.47 -18.81 3.56
C ALA A 58 13.89 -20.12 4.14
N GLY A 59 13.03 -20.82 3.39
CA GLY A 59 12.42 -22.08 3.83
C GLY A 59 11.42 -21.88 4.98
N ILE A 60 11.32 -22.86 5.89
CA ILE A 60 10.32 -22.84 6.97
C ILE A 60 10.42 -21.60 7.87
N ILE A 61 11.64 -21.09 8.11
CA ILE A 61 11.90 -19.89 8.93
C ILE A 61 11.29 -18.65 8.25
N GLY A 62 11.33 -18.63 6.93
CA GLY A 62 10.77 -17.56 6.13
C GLY A 62 9.23 -17.47 6.20
N LEU A 63 8.52 -18.53 6.57
CA LEU A 63 7.05 -18.44 6.78
C LEU A 63 6.70 -17.41 7.86
N PHE A 64 7.50 -17.33 8.92
CA PHE A 64 7.32 -16.36 9.99
C PHE A 64 7.95 -15.03 9.64
N LEU A 65 9.21 -15.04 9.20
CA LEU A 65 9.97 -13.82 8.96
C LEU A 65 9.38 -13.01 7.79
N GLY A 66 8.99 -13.67 6.71
CA GLY A 66 8.39 -13.02 5.54
C GLY A 66 7.03 -12.40 5.83
N ALA A 67 6.20 -13.07 6.63
CA ALA A 67 4.91 -12.54 7.09
C ALA A 67 5.09 -11.28 7.96
N ILE A 68 6.03 -11.32 8.91
CA ILE A 68 6.30 -10.20 9.84
C ILE A 68 6.84 -8.99 9.07
N VAL A 69 7.83 -9.19 8.18
CA VAL A 69 8.43 -8.10 7.42
C VAL A 69 7.40 -7.40 6.52
N LEU A 70 6.55 -8.16 5.82
CA LEU A 70 5.49 -7.57 4.99
C LEU A 70 4.44 -6.83 5.83
N ALA A 71 4.07 -7.37 7.00
CA ALA A 71 3.11 -6.72 7.88
C ALA A 71 3.63 -5.35 8.37
N ILE A 72 4.88 -5.29 8.83
CA ILE A 72 5.51 -4.03 9.27
C ILE A 72 5.61 -3.03 8.12
N TRP A 73 5.98 -3.51 6.93
CA TRP A 73 6.05 -2.65 5.74
C TRP A 73 4.68 -2.06 5.38
N TYR A 74 3.63 -2.88 5.44
CA TYR A 74 2.26 -2.46 5.16
C TYR A 74 1.74 -1.43 6.16
N GLU A 75 1.97 -1.66 7.45
CA GLU A 75 1.64 -0.70 8.52
C GLU A 75 2.35 0.65 8.33
N LEU A 76 3.64 0.62 7.97
CA LEU A 76 4.40 1.84 7.72
C LEU A 76 3.85 2.61 6.50
N PHE A 77 3.44 1.90 5.46
CA PHE A 77 2.83 2.48 4.26
C PHE A 77 1.45 3.10 4.56
N LEU A 78 0.63 2.41 5.36
CA LEU A 78 -0.64 2.93 5.84
C LEU A 78 -0.48 4.14 6.78
N PHE A 79 0.53 4.11 7.64
CA PHE A 79 0.85 5.26 8.50
C PHE A 79 1.23 6.47 7.66
N TRP A 80 2.04 6.28 6.62
CA TRP A 80 2.46 7.35 5.73
C TRP A 80 1.29 7.95 4.92
N ILE A 81 0.40 7.11 4.35
CA ILE A 81 -0.74 7.62 3.58
C ILE A 81 -1.79 8.32 4.44
N ASN A 82 -2.02 7.86 5.68
CA ASN A 82 -3.02 8.44 6.57
C ASN A 82 -2.49 9.63 7.39
N TYR A 83 -1.20 9.95 7.27
CA TYR A 83 -0.58 11.08 7.98
C TYR A 83 -1.19 12.44 7.60
N GLU A 84 -1.76 12.58 6.40
CA GLU A 84 -2.39 13.84 5.95
C GLU A 84 -3.82 14.04 6.51
N GLU A 85 -4.57 12.97 6.80
CA GLU A 85 -6.00 13.06 7.14
C GLU A 85 -6.25 13.59 8.57
N GLN A 86 -5.32 13.35 9.51
CA GLN A 86 -5.42 13.90 10.88
C GLN A 86 -5.19 15.42 10.95
N SER A 87 -4.61 16.02 9.90
CA SER A 87 -4.35 17.47 9.86
C SER A 87 -5.57 18.32 9.47
N GLU A 88 -6.60 17.69 8.88
CA GLU A 88 -7.83 18.34 8.42
C GLU A 88 -8.90 18.34 9.52
N LEU A 89 -9.04 17.24 10.28
CA LEU A 89 -10.03 17.12 11.37
C LEU A 89 -9.79 18.07 12.54
N SER A 90 -8.55 18.54 12.69
CA SER A 90 -8.16 19.51 13.71
C SER A 90 -8.58 20.94 13.34
N LYS A 91 -8.69 21.26 12.04
CA LYS A 91 -9.02 22.62 11.57
C LYS A 91 -10.53 22.91 11.62
N ASP A 92 -11.37 21.91 11.36
CA ASP A 92 -12.84 22.06 11.43
C ASP A 92 -13.36 22.24 12.88
N GLY A 93 -12.65 21.66 13.84
CA GLY A 93 -12.97 21.80 15.28
C GLY A 93 -12.71 23.20 15.83
N GLU A 94 -11.63 23.86 15.39
CA GLU A 94 -11.30 25.23 15.80
C GLU A 94 -12.20 26.28 15.13
N GLN A 95 -12.61 26.08 13.88
CA GLN A 95 -13.45 27.04 13.14
C GLN A 95 -14.92 27.05 13.61
N SER A 96 -15.44 25.90 14.06
CA SER A 96 -16.77 25.77 14.69
C SER A 96 -16.84 26.39 16.09
N ALA A 97 -15.73 26.32 16.85
CA ALA A 97 -15.63 26.94 18.17
C ALA A 97 -15.60 28.48 18.10
N GLU A 98 -14.96 29.07 17.07
CA GLU A 98 -14.86 30.52 16.89
C GLU A 98 -16.18 31.17 16.37
N MET A 99 -16.95 30.44 15.56
CA MET A 99 -18.30 30.85 15.12
C MET A 99 -19.29 30.92 16.29
N SER A 100 -19.21 29.99 17.26
CA SER A 100 -20.09 29.94 18.44
C SER A 100 -19.79 31.04 19.47
N SER A 101 -18.54 31.47 19.60
CA SER A 101 -18.16 32.60 20.46
C SER A 101 -18.53 33.98 19.87
N THR A 102 -18.77 34.07 18.56
CA THR A 102 -19.12 35.34 17.90
C THR A 102 -20.64 35.60 17.91
N GLU A 103 -21.48 34.56 17.85
CA GLU A 103 -22.95 34.70 17.97
C GLU A 103 -23.43 35.01 19.39
N THR A 104 -22.70 34.61 20.44
CA THR A 104 -23.10 34.84 21.84
C THR A 104 -22.78 36.25 22.36
N ASN A 105 -22.00 37.04 21.62
CA ASN A 105 -21.59 38.40 22.00
C ASN A 105 -22.56 39.49 21.48
N ASN A 106 -23.43 39.17 20.52
CA ASN A 106 -24.30 40.15 19.85
C ASN A 106 -25.80 39.94 20.16
N SER A 107 -26.13 39.50 21.38
CA SER A 107 -27.51 39.41 21.90
C SER A 107 -27.65 40.12 23.24
#